data_AF-A0A1Z9RVV8-F1
#
_entry.id   AF-A0A1Z9RVV8-F1
#
_cell.length_a   1.000
_cell.length_b   1.000
_cell.length_c   1.000
_cell.angle_alpha   90.00
_cell.angle_beta   90.00
_cell.angle_gamma   90.00
#
_symmetry.space_group_name_H-M   'P 1'
#
loop_
_entity.id
_entity.type
_entity.pdbx_description
1 polymer ?
#
loop_
_entity_poly.entity_id
_entity_poly.type
_entity_poly.pdbx_seq_one_letter_code
_entity_poly.pdbx_strand_id
1 'polypeptide(L)'
;LKDQDYSNYKEGKVYFCCGGCKMDFDESPKKFSAKANFQLVTSGQYTQTACPVNKGKIHTAKAKKNLKKVTVSGMEVDLCCPGCLKKYNKANDKFALIFSDKGYEKGFASKDAQKTKSKPK
;
A
#
# COMPACT_ATOMS: atom_id res chain seq x y z
N LEU A 1 20.13 17.64 -5.76
CA LEU A 1 19.60 16.43 -5.09
C LEU A 1 20.29 15.19 -5.68
N LYS A 2 21.58 15.04 -5.38
CA LYS A 2 22.42 13.85 -5.61
C LYS A 2 22.86 13.57 -4.17
N ASP A 3 22.32 12.65 -3.40
CA ASP A 3 21.88 11.29 -3.62
C ASP A 3 20.79 11.05 -2.55
N GLN A 4 19.57 10.63 -2.91
CA GLN A 4 18.64 10.24 -1.86
C GLN A 4 19.10 8.90 -1.29
N ASP A 5 19.36 8.83 0.01
CA ASP A 5 19.55 7.57 0.73
C ASP A 5 18.27 6.75 0.54
N TYR A 6 18.35 5.69 -0.26
CA TYR A 6 17.24 4.76 -0.44
C TYR A 6 17.70 3.33 -0.25
N SER A 7 16.77 2.48 0.15
CA SER A 7 16.95 1.03 0.16
C SER A 7 15.95 0.38 -0.78
N ASN A 8 16.41 -0.60 -1.54
CA ASN A 8 15.53 -1.42 -2.37
C ASN A 8 14.64 -2.26 -1.45
N TYR A 9 13.33 -2.20 -1.66
CA TYR A 9 12.35 -2.92 -0.86
C TYR A 9 11.17 -3.32 -1.72
N LYS A 10 10.89 -4.63 -1.78
CA LYS A 10 9.98 -5.23 -2.77
C LYS A 10 10.40 -4.78 -4.19
N GLU A 11 9.47 -4.39 -5.06
CA GLU A 11 9.77 -3.91 -6.42
C GLU A 11 9.90 -2.38 -6.47
N GLY A 12 10.31 -1.74 -5.37
CA GLY A 12 10.47 -0.29 -5.31
C GLY A 12 11.59 0.15 -4.37
N LYS A 13 11.63 1.46 -4.13
CA LYS A 13 12.63 2.13 -3.31
C LYS A 13 11.96 2.82 -2.13
N VAL A 14 12.52 2.61 -0.94
CA VAL A 14 12.15 3.34 0.28
C VAL A 14 13.19 4.42 0.46
N TYR A 15 12.76 5.68 0.36
CA TYR A 15 13.61 6.87 0.55
C TYR A 15 13.69 7.27 2.02
N PHE A 16 14.87 7.74 2.42
CA PHE A 16 15.20 8.22 3.76
C PHE A 16 15.73 9.65 3.69
N CYS A 17 15.49 10.42 4.74
CA CYS A 17 16.02 11.77 4.86
C CYS A 17 17.50 11.80 5.26
N CYS A 18 18.03 10.69 5.80
CA CYS A 18 19.41 10.54 6.21
C CYS A 18 19.85 9.07 6.26
N GLY A 19 21.17 8.85 6.26
CA GLY A 19 21.77 7.52 6.36
C GLY A 19 21.43 6.76 7.65
N GLY A 20 21.17 7.43 8.77
CA GLY A 20 20.81 6.78 10.04
C GLY A 20 19.53 5.94 9.94
N CYS A 21 18.43 6.55 9.47
CA CYS A 21 17.18 5.83 9.26
C CYS A 21 17.29 4.74 8.19
N LYS A 22 18.17 4.95 7.19
CA LYS A 22 18.48 3.92 6.20
C LYS A 22 19.15 2.71 6.85
N MET A 23 20.13 2.93 7.73
CA MET A 23 20.83 1.86 8.46
C MET A 23 19.87 1.06 9.35
N ASP A 24 19.01 1.73 10.14
CA ASP A 24 17.99 1.06 10.95
C ASP A 24 17.04 0.20 10.10
N PHE A 25 16.65 0.73 8.94
CA PHE A 25 15.81 0.01 8.00
C PHE A 25 16.52 -1.20 7.39
N ASP A 26 17.77 -1.05 6.97
CA ASP A 26 18.55 -2.13 6.35
C ASP A 26 18.81 -3.26 7.36
N GLU A 27 19.04 -2.95 8.63
CA GLU A 27 19.21 -3.93 9.70
C GLU A 27 17.90 -4.68 10.01
N SER A 28 16.76 -3.98 9.98
CA SER A 28 15.48 -4.51 10.46
C SER A 28 14.28 -4.11 9.59
N PRO A 29 14.25 -4.44 8.29
CA PRO A 29 13.24 -3.88 7.36
C PRO A 29 11.81 -4.33 7.70
N LYS A 30 11.67 -5.52 8.31
CA LYS A 30 10.38 -6.05 8.77
C LYS A 30 9.73 -5.20 9.85
N LYS A 31 10.52 -4.54 10.72
CA LYS A 31 9.99 -3.63 11.76
C LYS A 31 9.31 -2.41 11.15
N PHE A 32 9.70 -2.04 9.93
CA PHE A 32 9.24 -0.86 9.22
C PHE A 32 8.32 -1.20 8.04
N SER A 33 7.89 -2.45 7.87
CA SER A 33 7.22 -2.89 6.65
C SER A 33 5.97 -2.07 6.33
N ALA A 34 5.14 -1.76 7.34
CA ALA A 34 3.95 -0.93 7.13
C ALA A 34 4.28 0.49 6.65
N LYS A 35 5.34 1.12 7.20
CA LYS A 35 5.78 2.45 6.79
C LYS A 35 6.42 2.44 5.40
N ALA A 36 7.23 1.41 5.11
CA ALA A 36 7.81 1.21 3.79
C ALA A 36 6.74 0.98 2.72
N ASN A 37 5.77 0.12 2.99
CA ASN A 37 4.61 -0.12 2.13
C ASN A 37 3.80 1.15 1.89
N PHE A 38 3.53 1.94 2.93
CA PHE A 38 2.88 3.24 2.77
C PHE A 38 3.67 4.16 1.84
N GLN A 39 4.98 4.27 2.04
CA GLN A 39 5.83 5.12 1.19
C GLN A 39 5.83 4.65 -0.28
N LEU A 40 5.89 3.35 -0.54
CA LEU A 40 5.81 2.81 -1.90
C LEU A 40 4.52 3.22 -2.61
N VAL A 41 3.43 3.37 -1.87
CA VAL A 41 2.13 3.78 -2.42
C VAL A 41 2.05 5.29 -2.57
N THR A 42 2.49 6.08 -1.58
CA THR A 42 2.44 7.55 -1.65
C THR A 42 3.45 8.14 -2.64
N SER A 43 4.57 7.46 -2.87
CA SER A 43 5.49 7.77 -3.97
C SER A 43 4.99 7.31 -5.35
N GLY A 44 3.84 6.63 -5.39
CA GLY A 44 3.21 6.14 -6.61
C GLY A 44 3.96 4.98 -7.28
N GLN A 45 4.87 4.29 -6.60
CA GLN A 45 5.52 3.08 -7.12
C GLN A 45 4.54 1.89 -7.14
N TYR A 46 3.60 1.89 -6.19
CA TYR A 46 2.49 0.95 -6.10
C TYR A 46 1.15 1.69 -6.17
N THR A 47 0.14 1.01 -6.70
CA THR A 47 -1.23 1.53 -6.71
C THR A 47 -2.20 0.53 -6.10
N GLN A 48 -3.32 1.05 -5.60
CA GLN A 48 -4.38 0.21 -5.10
C GLN A 48 -5.07 -0.50 -6.27
N THR A 49 -5.12 -1.83 -6.23
CA THR A 49 -5.76 -2.66 -7.27
C THR A 49 -6.92 -3.49 -6.73
N ALA A 50 -6.99 -3.65 -5.40
CA ALA A 50 -8.02 -4.39 -4.69
C ALA A 50 -8.23 -3.82 -3.28
N CYS A 51 -9.22 -4.33 -2.57
CA CYS A 51 -9.46 -3.99 -1.17
C CYS A 51 -8.34 -4.59 -0.30
N PRO A 52 -7.57 -3.79 0.46
CA PRO A 52 -6.48 -4.29 1.30
C PRO A 52 -6.96 -5.17 2.46
N VAL A 53 -8.24 -5.08 2.84
CA VAL A 53 -8.79 -5.90 3.93
C VAL A 53 -9.03 -7.35 3.50
N ASN A 54 -9.54 -7.58 2.28
CA ASN A 54 -10.03 -8.89 1.84
C ASN A 54 -9.81 -9.25 0.34
N LYS A 55 -8.98 -8.51 -0.41
CA LYS A 55 -8.77 -8.66 -1.88
C LYS A 55 -10.01 -8.44 -2.74
N GLY A 56 -11.08 -7.87 -2.21
CA GLY A 56 -12.30 -7.58 -2.98
C GLY A 56 -12.03 -6.61 -4.14
N LYS A 57 -12.75 -6.80 -5.26
CA LYS A 57 -12.60 -5.95 -6.46
C LYS A 57 -13.03 -4.51 -6.16
N ILE A 58 -12.24 -3.54 -6.63
CA ILE A 58 -12.56 -2.10 -6.48
C ILE A 58 -12.69 -1.36 -7.81
N HIS A 59 -12.09 -1.86 -8.90
CA HIS A 59 -12.06 -1.15 -10.19
C HIS A 59 -13.21 -1.50 -11.15
N THR A 60 -14.09 -2.44 -10.81
CA THR A 60 -15.24 -2.76 -11.68
C THR A 60 -16.35 -1.72 -11.56
N ALA A 61 -17.14 -1.52 -12.62
CA ALA A 61 -18.26 -0.56 -12.61
C ALA A 61 -19.26 -0.83 -11.47
N LYS A 62 -19.56 -2.10 -11.17
CA LYS A 62 -20.41 -2.50 -10.03
C LYS A 62 -19.76 -2.17 -8.69
N ALA A 63 -18.45 -2.42 -8.54
CA ALA A 63 -17.74 -2.17 -7.28
C ALA A 63 -17.69 -0.67 -6.97
N LYS A 64 -17.38 0.17 -7.96
CA LYS A 64 -17.27 1.64 -7.82
C LYS A 64 -18.51 2.29 -7.19
N LYS A 65 -19.71 1.76 -7.44
CA LYS A 65 -20.97 2.25 -6.85
C LYS A 65 -21.10 2.01 -5.34
N ASN A 66 -20.33 1.07 -4.78
CA ASN A 66 -20.47 0.61 -3.40
C ASN A 66 -19.18 0.72 -2.58
N LEU A 67 -18.14 1.38 -3.11
CA LEU A 67 -16.89 1.58 -2.39
C LEU A 67 -17.11 2.42 -1.14
N LYS A 68 -16.31 2.14 -0.11
CA LYS A 68 -16.20 2.95 1.09
C LYS A 68 -14.80 3.52 1.14
N LYS A 69 -14.69 4.83 1.03
CA LYS A 69 -13.42 5.55 1.10
C LYS A 69 -13.05 5.80 2.55
N VAL A 70 -11.79 5.57 2.88
CA VAL A 70 -11.21 5.92 4.18
C VAL A 70 -9.90 6.66 3.97
N THR A 71 -9.59 7.60 4.85
CA THR A 71 -8.32 8.33 4.82
C THR A 71 -7.38 7.76 5.89
N VAL A 72 -6.18 7.37 5.47
CA VAL A 72 -5.10 6.86 6.35
C VAL A 72 -3.85 7.68 6.09
N SER A 73 -3.38 8.42 7.09
CA SER A 73 -2.18 9.26 6.98
C SER A 73 -2.20 10.20 5.76
N GLY A 74 -3.36 10.78 5.44
CA GLY A 74 -3.55 11.68 4.29
C GLY A 74 -3.76 10.98 2.95
N MET A 75 -3.67 9.64 2.88
CA MET A 75 -3.96 8.86 1.68
C MET A 75 -5.39 8.33 1.70
N GLU A 76 -6.14 8.51 0.61
CA GLU A 76 -7.43 7.84 0.41
C GLU A 76 -7.25 6.37 -0.01
N VAL A 77 -8.04 5.49 0.60
CA VAL A 77 -8.03 4.04 0.34
C VAL A 77 -9.47 3.55 0.14
N ASP A 78 -9.70 2.84 -0.96
CA ASP A 78 -11.01 2.28 -1.30
C ASP A 78 -11.23 0.90 -0.65
N LEU A 79 -12.32 0.75 0.11
CA LEU A 79 -12.75 -0.53 0.66
C LEU A 79 -13.93 -1.07 -0.15
N CYS A 80 -13.91 -2.37 -0.49
CA CYS A 80 -14.89 -2.94 -1.41
C CYS A 80 -16.32 -3.08 -0.83
N CYS A 81 -16.50 -2.99 0.49
CA CYS A 81 -17.82 -3.21 1.12
C CYS A 81 -17.93 -2.62 2.54
N PRO A 82 -19.17 -2.47 3.08
CA PRO A 82 -19.39 -2.01 4.46
C PRO A 82 -18.76 -2.88 5.54
N GLY A 83 -18.63 -4.19 5.30
CA GLY A 83 -17.96 -5.10 6.25
C GLY A 83 -16.47 -4.79 6.40
N CYS A 84 -15.79 -4.38 5.32
CA CYS A 84 -14.41 -3.93 5.38
C CYS A 84 -14.29 -2.58 6.11
N LEU A 85 -15.23 -1.66 5.88
CA LEU A 85 -15.30 -0.40 6.63
C LEU A 85 -15.50 -0.66 8.14
N LYS A 86 -16.37 -1.60 8.51
CA LYS A 86 -16.57 -1.99 9.92
C LYS A 86 -15.29 -2.56 10.54
N LYS A 87 -14.54 -3.39 9.81
CA LYS A 87 -13.23 -3.90 10.26
C LYS A 87 -12.22 -2.77 10.42
N TYR A 88 -12.17 -1.83 9.47
CA TYR A 88 -11.33 -0.64 9.54
C TYR A 88 -11.64 0.23 10.76
N ASN A 89 -12.92 0.54 11.01
CA ASN A 89 -13.32 1.36 12.15
C ASN A 89 -13.05 0.70 13.51
N LYS A 90 -13.05 -0.64 13.57
CA LYS A 90 -12.74 -1.41 14.78
C LYS A 90 -11.25 -1.72 14.95
N ALA A 91 -10.42 -1.47 13.96
CA ALA A 91 -9.00 -1.75 14.06
C ALA A 91 -8.35 -0.79 15.04
N ASN A 92 -7.56 -1.34 15.97
CA ASN A 92 -6.78 -0.55 16.92
C ASN A 92 -5.72 0.26 16.18
N ASP A 93 -5.04 -0.40 15.22
CA ASP A 93 -4.14 0.24 14.29
C ASP A 93 -4.70 0.15 12.85
N LYS A 94 -5.31 1.26 12.42
CA LYS A 94 -5.86 1.43 11.07
C LYS A 94 -4.77 1.48 10.00
N PHE A 95 -3.59 1.99 10.35
CA PHE A 95 -2.46 2.08 9.44
C PHE A 95 -1.90 0.70 9.15
N ALA A 96 -1.64 -0.10 10.19
CA ALA A 96 -1.21 -1.48 10.06
C ALA A 96 -2.25 -2.35 9.33
N LEU A 97 -3.55 -2.18 9.61
CA LEU A 97 -4.60 -2.94 8.90
C LEU A 97 -4.47 -2.82 7.37
N ILE A 98 -4.13 -1.64 6.88
CA ILE A 98 -4.05 -1.34 5.45
C ILE A 98 -2.66 -1.65 4.88
N PHE A 99 -1.60 -1.23 5.57
CA PHE A 99 -0.24 -1.24 5.03
C PHE A 99 0.68 -2.31 5.60
N SER A 100 0.28 -3.12 6.59
CA SER A 100 1.03 -4.36 6.92
C SER A 100 1.18 -5.24 5.68
N ASP A 101 2.18 -6.13 5.66
CA ASP A 101 2.44 -7.01 4.50
C ASP A 101 1.18 -7.71 3.99
N LYS A 102 0.37 -8.28 4.89
CA LYS A 102 -0.91 -8.91 4.52
C LYS A 102 -1.89 -7.96 3.84
N GLY A 103 -2.03 -6.72 4.32
CA GLY A 103 -2.92 -5.73 3.71
C GLY A 103 -2.38 -5.26 2.37
N TYR A 104 -1.06 -5.09 2.31
CA TYR A 104 -0.33 -4.69 1.12
C TYR A 104 -0.49 -5.70 -0.03
N GLU A 105 -0.18 -6.97 0.22
CA GLU A 105 -0.31 -8.07 -0.74
C GLU A 105 -1.77 -8.33 -1.19
N LYS A 106 -2.74 -7.84 -0.41
CA LYS A 106 -4.15 -7.94 -0.75
C LYS A 106 -4.63 -6.82 -1.65
N GLY A 107 -4.14 -5.61 -1.43
CA GLY A 107 -4.73 -4.39 -1.98
C GLY A 107 -3.88 -3.69 -3.02
N PHE A 108 -2.57 -3.93 -3.06
CA PHE A 108 -1.64 -3.09 -3.81
C PHE A 108 -0.75 -3.90 -4.73
N ALA A 109 -0.39 -3.32 -5.87
CA ALA A 109 0.52 -3.92 -6.84
C ALA A 109 1.45 -2.85 -7.43
N SER A 110 2.66 -3.27 -7.82
CA SER A 110 3.63 -2.39 -8.46
C SER A 110 3.09 -1.91 -9.81
N LYS A 111 3.59 -0.77 -10.29
CA LYS A 111 3.29 -0.31 -11.66
C LYS A 111 3.77 -1.32 -12.71
N ASP A 112 4.87 -2.01 -12.47
CA ASP A 112 5.42 -2.99 -13.40
C ASP A 112 4.59 -4.29 -13.43
N ALA A 113 4.05 -4.75 -12.29
CA ALA A 113 3.11 -5.88 -12.26
C ALA A 113 1.76 -5.59 -12.95
N GLN A 114 1.39 -4.32 -13.11
CA GLN A 114 0.16 -3.92 -13.82
C GLN A 114 0.32 -3.99 -15.35
N LYS A 115 1.54 -3.81 -15.89
CA LYS A 115 1.78 -3.90 -17.34
C LYS A 115 1.50 -5.28 -17.92
N THR A 116 1.63 -6.34 -17.13
CA THR A 116 1.39 -7.72 -17.58
C THR A 116 -0.09 -8.07 -17.72
N LYS A 117 -1.02 -7.28 -17.14
CA LYS A 117 -2.47 -7.56 -17.18
C LYS A 117 -3.26 -6.74 -18.21
N SER A 118 -2.61 -5.79 -18.89
CA SER A 118 -3.25 -4.87 -19.84
C SER A 118 -3.01 -5.20 -21.32
N LYS A 119 -2.37 -6.32 -21.65
CA LYS A 119 -2.25 -6.78 -23.04
C LYS A 119 -3.31 -7.86 -23.32
N PRO A 120 -4.50 -7.52 -23.86
CA PRO A 120 -5.31 -8.52 -24.51
C PRO A 120 -4.50 -9.05 -25.70
N LYS A 121 -4.36 -10.37 -25.79
CA LYS A 121 -3.92 -11.03 -27.01
C LYS A 121 -5.15 -11.20 -27.90
#